data_AF-T0DJ55-F1
#
_entry.id   AF-T0DJ55-F1
#
_cell.length_a   1.000
_cell.length_b   1.000
_cell.length_c   1.000
_cell.angle_alpha   90.00
_cell.angle_beta   90.00
_cell.angle_gamma   90.00
#
_symmetry.space_group_name_H-M   'P 1'
#
loop_
_entity.id
_entity.type
_entity.pdbx_description
1 polymer ?
#
loop_
_entity_poly.entity_id
_entity_poly.type
_entity_poly.pdbx_seq_one_letter_code
_entity_poly.pdbx_strand_id
1 'polypeptide(L)'
;MRKFHSRFISAILVSTLLSSCASTLDQIEMTYDQYSSAVSRYIASTATDYNPSKFEINKDNLYKLQESVEKNLVWRMEFAKAKKKKSQNSLKFISPYFDSNQKITTELNTFLKNISWVTDPTTRFEIRTNQMTQVEQRREIYFTGNRKLKRHERDVDYAIINPYDHKGSEIIKALKVGYIANIAIYENHLLLKNKIRETLKNEKDITLHKELGDYYKHLVQKLVKSPSHKKLARLAIIYRDIKIFEEVKNKTRISYYINPLIEETLVYNELIKAYNKKKRWNEIQPSIQNTISSMALKDKSYYVGYFNKAIKFENLKGGQVTYIGKTEKAHLAYQLKPMDIVFTHNKNSFNNAVVDRFWDNVGIWIGSWDEIVKLGLSKHPLVIKYRKEIQSKKLNFITTTREGIKIKSIDSMYNQDDLAVIRKRKLSYQETTQGIVLALSYIGRPYDYKMDPSDISRISFAQLVFESFPQIKWDKSYAYKQEAVSPYKVTQRTGEDKEFFTVMLYRDGIEVLEDLEDNFRQISSLQ
;
A
#
# COMPACT_ATOMS: atom_id res chain seq x y z
N MET A 1 46.17 -1.64 -24.56
CA MET A 1 45.11 -2.54 -25.08
C MET A 1 43.99 -2.88 -24.07
N ARG A 2 44.24 -3.15 -22.78
CA ARG A 2 43.17 -3.46 -21.79
C ARG A 2 42.11 -2.35 -21.53
N LYS A 3 42.46 -1.06 -21.67
CA LYS A 3 41.50 0.06 -21.52
C LYS A 3 40.54 0.23 -22.71
N PHE A 4 40.90 -0.26 -23.90
CA PHE A 4 40.06 -0.19 -25.10
C PHE A 4 38.99 -1.28 -25.08
N HIS A 5 39.35 -2.51 -24.68
CA HIS A 5 38.41 -3.62 -24.54
C HIS A 5 37.34 -3.38 -23.46
N SER A 6 37.68 -2.74 -22.34
CA SER A 6 36.70 -2.42 -21.27
C SER A 6 35.64 -1.41 -21.71
N ARG A 7 36.00 -0.41 -22.52
CA ARG A 7 35.06 0.57 -23.08
C ARG A 7 34.20 -0.02 -24.19
N PHE A 8 34.78 -0.89 -25.02
CA PHE A 8 34.06 -1.56 -26.12
C PHE A 8 33.03 -2.57 -25.60
N ILE A 9 33.40 -3.38 -24.59
CA ILE A 9 32.48 -4.35 -23.96
C ILE A 9 31.37 -3.62 -23.17
N SER A 10 31.68 -2.48 -22.55
CA SER A 10 30.66 -1.64 -21.87
C SER A 10 29.71 -0.97 -22.87
N ALA A 11 30.23 -0.49 -24.01
CA ALA A 11 29.41 0.10 -25.09
C ALA A 11 28.51 -0.94 -25.78
N ILE A 12 28.99 -2.18 -25.95
CA ILE A 12 28.21 -3.28 -26.54
C ILE A 12 27.16 -3.80 -25.55
N LEU A 13 27.46 -3.90 -24.25
CA LEU A 13 26.47 -4.24 -23.22
C LEU A 13 25.42 -3.13 -23.04
N VAL A 14 25.82 -1.86 -23.15
CA VAL A 14 24.91 -0.71 -23.14
C VAL A 14 24.06 -0.68 -24.42
N SER A 15 24.63 -0.95 -25.59
CA SER A 15 23.87 -0.98 -26.86
C SER A 15 22.95 -2.18 -26.97
N THR A 16 23.26 -3.34 -26.37
CA THR A 16 22.39 -4.52 -26.37
C THR A 16 21.28 -4.46 -25.31
N LEU A 17 21.50 -3.82 -24.17
CA LEU A 17 20.44 -3.51 -23.19
C LEU A 17 19.57 -2.32 -23.63
N LEU A 18 20.15 -1.31 -24.27
CA LEU A 18 19.37 -0.21 -24.85
C LEU A 18 18.70 -0.61 -26.15
N SER A 19 19.27 -1.53 -26.96
CA SER A 19 18.54 -2.11 -28.08
C SER A 19 17.48 -3.08 -27.61
N SER A 20 17.59 -3.75 -26.45
CA SER A 20 16.45 -4.50 -25.91
C SER A 20 15.36 -3.57 -25.37
N CYS A 21 15.71 -2.44 -24.75
CA CYS A 21 14.76 -1.41 -24.32
C CYS A 21 14.17 -0.62 -25.49
N ALA A 22 14.95 -0.33 -26.55
CA ALA A 22 14.54 0.40 -27.74
C ALA A 22 13.84 -0.50 -28.75
N SER A 23 14.23 -1.76 -28.94
CA SER A 23 13.51 -2.71 -29.82
C SER A 23 12.22 -3.21 -29.21
N THR A 24 12.13 -3.33 -27.87
CA THR A 24 10.82 -3.48 -27.22
C THR A 24 10.03 -2.18 -27.25
N LEU A 25 10.66 -0.99 -27.19
CA LEU A 25 9.97 0.28 -27.43
C LEU A 25 9.46 0.40 -28.86
N ASP A 26 10.24 0.04 -29.88
CA ASP A 26 9.90 0.12 -31.31
C ASP A 26 8.85 -0.93 -31.67
N GLN A 27 8.92 -2.14 -31.08
CA GLN A 27 7.86 -3.14 -31.18
C GLN A 27 6.59 -2.69 -30.42
N ILE A 28 6.72 -2.00 -29.28
CA ILE A 28 5.58 -1.42 -28.56
C ILE A 28 5.08 -0.14 -29.26
N GLU A 29 5.90 0.63 -29.97
CA GLU A 29 5.58 1.87 -30.69
C GLU A 29 4.89 1.55 -32.01
N MET A 30 5.38 0.57 -32.78
CA MET A 30 4.66 0.03 -33.93
C MET A 30 3.33 -0.57 -33.47
N THR A 31 3.32 -1.33 -32.37
CA THR A 31 2.07 -1.84 -31.81
C THR A 31 1.20 -0.73 -31.23
N TYR A 32 1.71 0.38 -30.71
CA TYR A 32 0.93 1.45 -30.05
C TYR A 32 0.42 2.53 -31.00
N ASP A 33 1.14 2.89 -32.06
CA ASP A 33 0.65 3.77 -33.12
C ASP A 33 -0.27 3.02 -34.09
N GLN A 34 0.02 1.74 -34.36
CA GLN A 34 -0.96 0.85 -34.97
C GLN A 34 -2.12 0.58 -34.03
N TYR A 35 -1.96 0.43 -32.70
CA TYR A 35 -3.07 0.26 -31.74
C TYR A 35 -3.80 1.56 -31.43
N SER A 36 -3.22 2.75 -31.49
CA SER A 36 -3.93 4.02 -31.30
C SER A 36 -4.79 4.33 -32.53
N SER A 37 -4.23 4.09 -33.72
CA SER A 37 -4.92 4.24 -34.99
C SER A 37 -5.88 3.08 -35.27
N ALA A 38 -5.59 1.87 -34.80
CA ALA A 38 -6.45 0.70 -34.86
C ALA A 38 -7.43 0.63 -33.71
N VAL A 39 -7.23 1.26 -32.54
CA VAL A 39 -8.24 1.40 -31.47
C VAL A 39 -9.15 2.56 -31.78
N SER A 40 -8.69 3.64 -32.39
CA SER A 40 -9.59 4.68 -32.90
C SER A 40 -10.41 4.17 -34.09
N ARG A 41 -9.84 3.30 -34.94
CA ARG A 41 -10.57 2.60 -36.01
C ARG A 41 -11.39 1.39 -35.52
N TYR A 42 -10.95 0.64 -34.50
CA TYR A 42 -11.65 -0.48 -33.86
C TYR A 42 -12.79 0.03 -32.99
N ILE A 43 -12.63 1.09 -32.19
CA ILE A 43 -13.77 1.75 -31.52
C ILE A 43 -14.78 2.29 -32.55
N ALA A 44 -14.32 2.72 -33.73
CA ALA A 44 -15.19 3.11 -34.84
C ALA A 44 -15.71 1.92 -35.70
N SER A 45 -15.14 0.72 -35.60
CA SER A 45 -15.46 -0.46 -36.44
C SER A 45 -15.95 -1.69 -35.67
N THR A 46 -15.88 -1.68 -34.34
CA THR A 46 -16.50 -2.62 -33.41
C THR A 46 -17.67 -1.95 -32.72
N ALA A 47 -18.67 -1.65 -33.54
CA ALA A 47 -20.05 -1.77 -33.12
C ALA A 47 -20.42 -3.27 -33.03
N THR A 48 -19.71 -4.02 -32.18
CA THR A 48 -20.09 -5.38 -31.80
C THR A 48 -20.04 -5.48 -30.28
N ASP A 49 -21.23 -5.40 -29.69
CA ASP A 49 -21.62 -5.85 -28.34
C ASP A 49 -20.71 -5.48 -27.16
N TYR A 50 -20.27 -4.22 -27.09
CA TYR A 50 -19.82 -3.68 -25.80
C TYR A 50 -21.03 -3.53 -24.88
N ASN A 51 -21.21 -4.48 -23.95
CA ASN A 51 -22.27 -4.43 -22.94
C ASN A 51 -21.67 -4.36 -21.52
N PRO A 52 -21.68 -3.17 -20.88
CA PRO A 52 -21.26 -2.98 -19.48
C PRO A 52 -21.93 -3.96 -18.50
N SER A 53 -23.13 -4.47 -18.83
CA SER A 53 -23.86 -5.42 -17.99
C SER A 53 -23.21 -6.80 -17.91
N LYS A 54 -22.29 -7.15 -18.81
CA LYS A 54 -21.53 -8.41 -18.81
C LYS A 54 -20.21 -8.32 -18.03
N PHE A 55 -19.88 -7.15 -17.49
CA PHE A 55 -18.63 -6.94 -16.75
C PHE A 55 -18.80 -7.34 -15.27
N GLU A 56 -18.44 -8.57 -14.93
CA GLU A 56 -18.45 -9.05 -13.53
C GLU A 56 -17.10 -8.76 -12.86
N ILE A 57 -17.14 -8.04 -11.74
CA ILE A 57 -15.97 -7.82 -10.90
C ILE A 57 -15.79 -9.06 -10.00
N ASN A 58 -14.85 -9.93 -10.37
CA ASN A 58 -14.49 -11.07 -9.53
C ASN A 58 -13.75 -10.60 -8.26
N LYS A 59 -14.25 -11.01 -7.08
CA LYS A 59 -13.67 -10.70 -5.76
C LYS A 59 -12.21 -11.10 -5.63
N ASP A 60 -11.81 -12.25 -6.15
CA ASP A 60 -10.41 -12.74 -6.08
C ASP A 60 -9.46 -11.82 -6.84
N ASN A 61 -9.92 -11.28 -7.98
CA ASN A 61 -9.15 -10.32 -8.77
C ASN A 61 -9.00 -8.97 -8.04
N LEU A 62 -10.02 -8.55 -7.28
CA LEU A 62 -9.91 -7.37 -6.43
C LEU A 62 -8.90 -7.53 -5.30
N TYR A 63 -8.86 -8.70 -4.65
CA TYR A 63 -7.88 -8.96 -3.58
C TYR A 63 -6.45 -9.04 -4.12
N LYS A 64 -6.25 -9.76 -5.24
CA LYS A 64 -4.95 -9.79 -5.94
C LYS A 64 -4.49 -8.38 -6.32
N LEU A 65 -5.41 -7.55 -6.80
CA LEU A 65 -5.09 -6.16 -7.12
C LEU A 65 -4.70 -5.36 -5.88
N GLN A 66 -5.47 -5.47 -4.81
CA GLN A 66 -5.17 -4.81 -3.54
C GLN A 66 -3.75 -5.16 -3.09
N GLU A 67 -3.38 -6.44 -3.12
CA GLU A 67 -2.02 -6.89 -2.85
C GLU A 67 -0.98 -6.24 -3.80
N SER A 68 -1.25 -6.19 -5.11
CA SER A 68 -0.35 -5.53 -6.07
C SER A 68 -0.20 -4.02 -5.81
N VAL A 69 -1.27 -3.35 -5.36
CA VAL A 69 -1.22 -1.93 -4.94
C VAL A 69 -0.33 -1.79 -3.72
N GLU A 70 -0.50 -2.63 -2.70
CA GLU A 70 0.31 -2.59 -1.48
C GLU A 70 1.79 -2.82 -1.74
N LYS A 71 2.11 -3.86 -2.53
CA LYS A 71 3.47 -4.13 -3.00
C LYS A 71 4.06 -2.93 -3.76
N ASN A 72 3.24 -2.25 -4.56
CA ASN A 72 3.66 -1.04 -5.27
C ASN A 72 4.03 0.09 -4.31
N LEU A 73 3.21 0.32 -3.27
CA LEU A 73 3.45 1.37 -2.27
C LEU A 73 4.75 1.10 -1.48
N VAL A 74 5.00 -0.17 -1.09
CA VAL A 74 6.26 -0.57 -0.45
C VAL A 74 7.45 -0.38 -1.40
N TRP A 75 7.34 -0.85 -2.65
CA TRP A 75 8.38 -0.66 -3.67
C TRP A 75 8.74 0.82 -3.84
N ARG A 76 7.73 1.70 -3.89
CA ARG A 76 7.92 3.15 -4.07
C ARG A 76 8.74 3.75 -2.94
N MET A 77 8.42 3.37 -1.71
CA MET A 77 9.13 3.84 -0.53
C MET A 77 10.58 3.34 -0.52
N GLU A 78 10.83 2.06 -0.85
CA GLU A 78 12.19 1.53 -0.96
C GLU A 78 13.00 2.25 -2.04
N PHE A 79 12.41 2.50 -3.21
CA PHE A 79 13.08 3.22 -4.28
C PHE A 79 13.34 4.70 -3.94
N ALA A 80 12.45 5.34 -3.19
CA ALA A 80 12.65 6.70 -2.71
C ALA A 80 13.88 6.81 -1.79
N LYS A 81 14.02 5.84 -0.87
CA LYS A 81 15.16 5.71 0.06
C LYS A 81 16.46 5.27 -0.62
N ALA A 82 16.36 4.60 -1.78
CA ALA A 82 17.51 4.08 -2.49
C ALA A 82 18.53 5.17 -2.86
N LYS A 83 19.81 4.88 -2.60
CA LYS A 83 20.96 5.74 -2.94
C LYS A 83 21.92 4.98 -3.84
N LYS A 84 22.38 5.65 -4.90
CA LYS A 84 23.43 5.16 -5.79
C LYS A 84 24.73 4.99 -5.01
N LYS A 85 25.34 3.80 -5.08
CA LYS A 85 26.69 3.58 -4.51
C LYS A 85 27.73 4.32 -5.35
N LYS A 86 28.81 4.84 -4.73
CA LYS A 86 29.87 5.58 -5.44
C LYS A 86 30.49 4.81 -6.61
N SER A 87 30.60 3.49 -6.49
CA SER A 87 31.17 2.59 -7.51
C SER A 87 30.16 2.10 -8.56
N GLN A 88 28.87 2.38 -8.39
CA GLN A 88 27.81 1.93 -9.29
C GLN A 88 27.56 3.00 -10.35
N ASN A 89 27.45 2.62 -11.63
CA ASN A 89 27.03 3.57 -12.66
C ASN A 89 25.52 3.85 -12.56
N SER A 90 25.06 4.91 -13.21
CA SER A 90 23.66 5.36 -13.13
C SER A 90 22.65 4.33 -13.64
N LEU A 91 22.98 3.62 -14.72
CA LEU A 91 22.13 2.58 -15.29
C LEU A 91 21.97 1.39 -14.34
N LYS A 92 23.07 0.86 -13.77
CA LYS A 92 23.00 -0.23 -12.79
C LYS A 92 22.25 0.15 -11.52
N PHE A 93 22.15 1.44 -11.22
CA PHE A 93 21.35 1.92 -10.11
C PHE A 93 19.85 1.97 -10.45
N ILE A 94 19.48 2.45 -11.64
CA ILE A 94 18.08 2.70 -12.02
C ILE A 94 17.37 1.46 -12.59
N SER A 95 18.06 0.66 -13.42
CA SER A 95 17.47 -0.46 -14.17
C SER A 95 16.70 -1.47 -13.31
N PRO A 96 17.21 -1.94 -12.15
CA PRO A 96 16.46 -2.90 -11.33
C PRO A 96 15.10 -2.37 -10.84
N TYR A 97 15.03 -1.07 -10.57
CA TYR A 97 13.79 -0.42 -10.16
C TYR A 97 12.85 -0.20 -11.35
N PHE A 98 13.39 0.09 -12.53
CA PHE A 98 12.60 0.20 -13.76
C PHE A 98 11.90 -1.12 -14.09
N ASP A 99 12.63 -2.23 -14.14
CA ASP A 99 12.08 -3.54 -14.49
C ASP A 99 11.01 -3.98 -13.49
N SER A 100 11.29 -3.78 -12.19
CA SER A 100 10.34 -4.07 -11.12
C SER A 100 9.08 -3.20 -11.24
N ASN A 101 9.22 -1.90 -11.50
CA ASN A 101 8.08 -1.00 -11.69
C ASN A 101 7.25 -1.38 -12.92
N GLN A 102 7.88 -1.81 -14.02
CA GLN A 102 7.20 -2.22 -15.24
C GLN A 102 6.34 -3.46 -15.00
N LYS A 103 6.85 -4.45 -14.25
CA LYS A 103 6.09 -5.65 -13.87
C LYS A 103 4.85 -5.27 -13.06
N ILE A 104 5.03 -4.46 -12.00
CA ILE A 104 3.91 -4.03 -11.14
C ILE A 104 2.91 -3.19 -11.94
N THR A 105 3.37 -2.27 -12.77
CA THR A 105 2.52 -1.40 -13.60
C THR A 105 1.70 -2.20 -14.61
N THR A 106 2.24 -3.28 -15.18
CA THR A 106 1.53 -4.16 -16.11
C THR A 106 0.35 -4.87 -15.43
N GLU A 107 0.54 -5.39 -14.22
CA GLU A 107 -0.53 -6.01 -13.42
C GLU A 107 -1.64 -5.01 -13.12
N LEU A 108 -1.27 -3.82 -12.62
CA LEU A 108 -2.23 -2.75 -12.29
C LEU A 108 -2.98 -2.25 -13.54
N ASN A 109 -2.30 -2.11 -14.69
CA ASN A 109 -2.93 -1.67 -15.94
C ASN A 109 -3.95 -2.67 -16.48
N THR A 110 -3.70 -3.97 -16.35
CA THR A 110 -4.66 -5.01 -16.73
C THR A 110 -5.97 -4.83 -15.97
N PHE A 111 -5.90 -4.52 -14.68
CA PHE A 111 -7.10 -4.18 -13.91
C PHE A 111 -7.71 -2.83 -14.30
N LEU A 112 -6.91 -1.80 -14.58
CA LEU A 112 -7.46 -0.51 -15.01
C LEU A 112 -8.26 -0.60 -16.31
N LYS A 113 -7.96 -1.59 -17.18
CA LYS A 113 -8.79 -1.90 -18.35
C LYS A 113 -10.18 -2.39 -17.94
N ASN A 114 -10.28 -3.20 -16.90
CA ASN A 114 -11.53 -3.76 -16.38
C ASN A 114 -12.53 -2.70 -15.91
N ILE A 115 -12.03 -1.61 -15.32
CA ILE A 115 -12.88 -0.48 -14.88
C ILE A 115 -12.90 0.69 -15.88
N SER A 116 -12.28 0.52 -17.05
CA SER A 116 -12.07 1.63 -17.98
C SER A 116 -13.37 2.24 -18.50
N TRP A 117 -14.43 1.45 -18.54
CA TRP A 117 -15.76 1.85 -18.98
C TRP A 117 -16.39 2.95 -18.12
N VAL A 118 -16.22 2.90 -16.79
CA VAL A 118 -16.71 3.96 -15.90
C VAL A 118 -15.91 5.25 -16.12
N THR A 119 -14.67 5.11 -16.58
CA THR A 119 -13.77 6.23 -16.86
C THR A 119 -13.84 6.70 -18.32
N ASP A 120 -14.76 6.18 -19.12
CA ASP A 120 -14.93 6.57 -20.51
C ASP A 120 -15.51 8.00 -20.63
N PRO A 121 -15.13 8.82 -21.65
CA PRO A 121 -15.74 10.14 -21.84
C PRO A 121 -17.23 10.17 -22.05
N THR A 122 -17.80 9.11 -22.60
CA THR A 122 -19.22 8.98 -22.86
C THR A 122 -19.96 8.28 -21.71
N THR A 123 -19.29 7.99 -20.60
CA THR A 123 -19.95 7.48 -19.39
C THR A 123 -20.21 8.62 -18.39
N ARG A 124 -21.39 8.62 -17.78
CA ARG A 124 -21.79 9.45 -16.64
C ARG A 124 -21.92 8.55 -15.42
N PHE A 125 -21.24 8.92 -14.35
CA PHE A 125 -21.30 8.18 -13.09
C PHE A 125 -22.31 8.87 -12.16
N GLU A 126 -23.27 8.10 -11.66
CA GLU A 126 -24.26 8.58 -10.70
C GLU A 126 -24.39 7.62 -9.53
N ILE A 127 -24.44 8.16 -8.31
CA ILE A 127 -24.77 7.40 -7.12
C ILE A 127 -26.27 7.57 -6.85
N ARG A 128 -27.04 6.47 -6.93
CA ARG A 128 -28.50 6.46 -6.70
C ARG A 128 -28.86 5.35 -5.72
N THR A 129 -29.49 5.70 -4.61
CA THR A 129 -29.88 4.73 -3.57
C THR A 129 -31.28 4.14 -3.78
N ASN A 130 -32.06 4.73 -4.68
CA ASN A 130 -33.47 4.40 -4.93
C ASN A 130 -33.68 3.54 -6.19
N GLN A 131 -32.62 3.10 -6.85
CA GLN A 131 -32.65 2.28 -8.07
C GLN A 131 -31.59 1.19 -7.95
N MET A 132 -31.74 0.08 -8.68
CA MET A 132 -30.71 -0.97 -8.71
C MET A 132 -29.52 -0.53 -9.57
N THR A 133 -28.34 -1.07 -9.26
CA THR A 133 -27.12 -0.81 -10.02
C THR A 133 -27.26 -1.30 -11.46
N GLN A 134 -27.20 -0.36 -12.40
CA GLN A 134 -27.36 -0.62 -13.83
C GLN A 134 -26.63 0.38 -14.70
N VAL A 135 -26.52 0.06 -15.98
CA VAL A 135 -26.02 0.99 -16.99
C VAL A 135 -27.15 1.23 -17.98
N GLU A 136 -27.51 2.50 -18.16
CA GLU A 136 -28.56 2.93 -19.07
C GLU A 136 -27.96 3.80 -20.18
N GLN A 137 -28.35 3.56 -21.42
CA GLN A 137 -27.99 4.46 -22.52
C GLN A 137 -29.00 5.59 -22.61
N ARG A 138 -28.54 6.84 -22.63
CA ARG A 138 -29.39 8.03 -22.80
C ARG A 138 -28.79 8.95 -23.87
N ARG A 139 -29.64 9.72 -24.55
CA ARG A 139 -29.19 10.77 -25.48
C ARG A 139 -28.85 12.03 -24.71
N GLU A 140 -27.62 12.53 -24.87
CA GLU A 140 -27.17 13.81 -24.32
C GLU A 140 -27.06 14.83 -25.45
N ILE A 141 -27.70 15.98 -25.26
CA ILE A 141 -27.54 17.14 -26.14
C ILE A 141 -26.38 17.99 -25.60
N TYR A 142 -25.41 18.29 -26.45
CA TYR A 142 -24.32 19.20 -26.10
C TYR A 142 -24.09 20.24 -27.21
N PHE A 143 -23.44 21.34 -26.84
CA PHE A 143 -23.21 22.45 -27.75
C PHE A 143 -21.71 22.71 -27.93
N THR A 144 -21.28 23.01 -29.16
CA THR A 144 -19.88 23.39 -29.47
C THR A 144 -19.80 24.74 -30.17
N GLY A 145 -18.72 25.50 -29.94
CA GLY A 145 -18.43 26.79 -30.60
C GLY A 145 -18.38 27.98 -29.64
N ASN A 146 -17.66 29.04 -30.03
CA ASN A 146 -17.43 30.23 -29.18
C ASN A 146 -18.40 31.41 -29.44
N ARG A 147 -19.15 31.39 -30.56
CA ARG A 147 -20.06 32.49 -30.96
C ARG A 147 -21.39 32.03 -31.55
N LYS A 148 -21.40 30.93 -32.31
CA LYS A 148 -22.62 30.22 -32.74
C LYS A 148 -22.52 28.79 -32.23
N LEU A 149 -23.38 28.46 -31.25
CA LEU A 149 -23.41 27.14 -30.64
C LEU A 149 -24.06 26.15 -31.61
N LYS A 150 -23.30 25.16 -32.07
CA LYS A 150 -23.84 24.03 -32.84
C LYS A 150 -24.35 22.97 -31.86
N ARG A 151 -25.61 22.56 -32.03
CA ARG A 151 -26.23 21.46 -31.28
C ARG A 151 -25.70 20.14 -31.82
N HIS A 152 -25.29 19.26 -30.92
CA HIS A 152 -24.91 17.89 -31.20
C HIS A 152 -25.66 16.95 -30.27
N GLU A 153 -25.91 15.75 -30.75
CA GLU A 153 -26.45 14.65 -29.95
C GLU A 153 -25.43 13.53 -29.93
N ARG A 154 -25.32 12.86 -28.78
CA ARG A 154 -24.55 11.64 -28.66
C ARG A 154 -25.25 10.70 -27.69
N ASP A 155 -25.06 9.42 -27.90
CA ASP A 155 -25.41 8.42 -26.90
C ASP A 155 -24.36 8.44 -25.77
N VAL A 156 -24.85 8.35 -24.54
CA VAL A 156 -24.08 8.44 -23.32
C VAL A 156 -24.56 7.33 -22.38
N ASP A 157 -23.61 6.59 -21.82
CA ASP A 157 -23.89 5.57 -20.84
C ASP A 157 -24.01 6.22 -19.46
N TYR A 158 -25.07 5.92 -18.73
CA TYR A 158 -25.27 6.33 -17.35
C TYR A 158 -25.01 5.13 -16.46
N ALA A 159 -23.85 5.11 -15.82
CA ALA A 159 -23.48 4.16 -14.79
C ALA A 159 -24.17 4.57 -13.47
N ILE A 160 -25.37 4.03 -13.26
CA ILE A 160 -26.17 4.25 -12.05
C ILE A 160 -25.74 3.21 -11.03
N ILE A 161 -25.09 3.66 -9.97
CA ILE A 161 -24.50 2.79 -8.96
C ILE A 161 -25.27 2.96 -7.65
N ASN A 162 -25.83 1.86 -7.16
CA ASN A 162 -26.45 1.80 -5.85
C ASN A 162 -25.49 1.16 -4.84
N PRO A 163 -24.98 1.94 -3.87
CA PRO A 163 -24.02 1.44 -2.88
C PRO A 163 -24.58 0.34 -1.97
N TYR A 164 -25.90 0.21 -1.87
CA TYR A 164 -26.56 -0.74 -0.97
C TYR A 164 -26.84 -2.11 -1.61
N ASP A 165 -26.77 -2.22 -2.94
CA ASP A 165 -26.84 -3.53 -3.58
C ASP A 165 -25.43 -4.13 -3.74
N HIS A 166 -25.38 -5.46 -3.85
CA HIS A 166 -24.12 -6.20 -3.94
C HIS A 166 -23.26 -5.74 -5.13
N LYS A 167 -23.88 -5.48 -6.29
CA LYS A 167 -23.17 -5.12 -7.52
C LYS A 167 -22.56 -3.72 -7.42
N GLY A 168 -23.31 -2.75 -6.92
CA GLY A 168 -22.85 -1.37 -6.77
C GLY A 168 -21.79 -1.24 -5.68
N SER A 169 -21.91 -1.98 -4.58
CA SER A 169 -20.85 -2.08 -3.57
C SER A 169 -19.53 -2.61 -4.15
N GLU A 170 -19.57 -3.68 -4.96
CA GLU A 170 -18.37 -4.22 -5.62
C GLU A 170 -17.79 -3.26 -6.67
N ILE A 171 -18.64 -2.53 -7.42
CA ILE A 171 -18.19 -1.50 -8.37
C ILE A 171 -17.50 -0.35 -7.63
N ILE A 172 -18.07 0.16 -6.54
CA ILE A 172 -17.44 1.21 -5.72
C ILE A 172 -16.08 0.75 -5.21
N LYS A 173 -15.98 -0.49 -4.72
CA LYS A 173 -14.71 -1.10 -4.30
C LYS A 173 -13.72 -1.12 -5.45
N ALA A 174 -14.11 -1.61 -6.62
CA ALA A 174 -13.25 -1.67 -7.80
C ALA A 174 -12.77 -0.28 -8.26
N LEU A 175 -13.64 0.73 -8.22
CA LEU A 175 -13.31 2.10 -8.56
C LEU A 175 -12.29 2.71 -7.59
N LYS A 176 -12.44 2.45 -6.29
CA LYS A 176 -11.47 2.90 -5.28
C LYS A 176 -10.11 2.22 -5.44
N VAL A 177 -10.08 0.88 -5.58
CA VAL A 177 -8.81 0.16 -5.78
C VAL A 177 -8.17 0.57 -7.11
N GLY A 178 -8.98 0.76 -8.15
CA GLY A 178 -8.50 1.29 -9.43
C GLY A 178 -7.97 2.70 -9.34
N TYR A 179 -8.60 3.58 -8.56
CA TYR A 179 -8.10 4.94 -8.37
C TYR A 179 -6.72 4.94 -7.69
N ILE A 180 -6.55 4.20 -6.59
CA ILE A 180 -5.24 4.09 -5.94
C ILE A 180 -4.20 3.40 -6.82
N ALA A 181 -4.60 2.39 -7.62
CA ALA A 181 -3.71 1.77 -8.59
C ALA A 181 -3.22 2.77 -9.65
N ASN A 182 -4.11 3.64 -10.16
CA ASN A 182 -3.76 4.67 -11.13
C ASN A 182 -2.86 5.75 -10.51
N ILE A 183 -3.16 6.18 -9.28
CA ILE A 183 -2.28 7.07 -8.50
C ILE A 183 -0.89 6.43 -8.36
N ALA A 184 -0.85 5.15 -7.99
CA ALA A 184 0.38 4.43 -7.72
C ALA A 184 1.29 4.38 -8.96
N ILE A 185 0.72 4.04 -10.12
CA ILE A 185 1.44 4.10 -11.41
C ILE A 185 1.96 5.51 -11.66
N TYR A 186 1.11 6.54 -11.54
CA TYR A 186 1.49 7.91 -11.84
C TYR A 186 2.61 8.42 -10.92
N GLU A 187 2.50 8.18 -9.62
CA GLU A 187 3.50 8.57 -8.62
C GLU A 187 4.83 7.85 -8.79
N ASN A 188 4.81 6.57 -9.20
CA ASN A 188 6.05 5.85 -9.53
C ASN A 188 6.81 6.50 -10.68
N HIS A 189 6.10 6.94 -11.72
CA HIS A 189 6.71 7.66 -12.83
C HIS A 189 7.21 9.04 -12.40
N LEU A 190 6.52 9.74 -11.48
CA LEU A 190 7.03 10.98 -10.88
C LEU A 190 8.32 10.76 -10.07
N LEU A 191 8.37 9.71 -9.26
CA LEU A 191 9.56 9.36 -8.48
C LEU A 191 10.73 8.99 -9.40
N LEU A 192 10.49 8.16 -10.41
CA LEU A 192 11.49 7.78 -11.41
C LEU A 192 12.03 9.01 -12.14
N LYS A 193 11.14 9.91 -12.60
CA LYS A 193 11.50 11.20 -13.21
C LYS A 193 12.45 11.99 -12.31
N ASN A 194 12.12 12.13 -11.04
CA ASN A 194 12.93 12.88 -10.08
C ASN A 194 14.31 12.23 -9.87
N LYS A 195 14.38 10.90 -9.71
CA LYS A 195 15.64 10.17 -9.53
C LYS A 195 16.55 10.27 -10.76
N ILE A 196 15.99 10.25 -11.97
CA ILE A 196 16.75 10.45 -13.20
C ILE A 196 17.31 11.87 -13.25
N ARG A 197 16.50 12.88 -12.91
CA ARG A 197 16.98 14.28 -12.83
C ARG A 197 18.11 14.45 -11.83
N GLU A 198 18.01 13.85 -10.65
CA GLU A 198 19.10 13.85 -9.64
C GLU A 198 20.36 13.16 -10.15
N THR A 199 20.18 12.07 -10.90
CA THR A 199 21.28 11.30 -11.48
C THR A 199 21.98 12.07 -12.60
N LEU A 200 21.23 12.73 -13.48
CA LEU A 200 21.71 13.59 -14.55
C LEU A 200 22.63 14.71 -14.04
N LYS A 201 22.28 15.34 -12.91
CA LYS A 201 23.11 16.40 -12.29
C LYS A 201 24.53 15.95 -11.96
N ASN A 202 24.72 14.65 -11.71
CA ASN A 202 25.98 14.08 -11.23
C ASN A 202 26.61 13.12 -12.26
N GLU A 203 26.01 12.96 -13.44
CA GLU A 203 26.52 12.07 -14.47
C GLU A 203 27.64 12.74 -15.26
N LYS A 204 28.81 12.09 -15.28
CA LYS A 204 30.02 12.60 -15.94
C LYS A 204 30.21 12.00 -17.34
N ASP A 205 29.60 10.86 -17.61
CA ASP A 205 29.61 10.25 -18.94
C ASP A 205 28.66 11.01 -19.88
N ILE A 206 29.23 11.63 -20.91
CA ILE A 206 28.50 12.51 -21.85
C ILE A 206 27.42 11.74 -22.62
N THR A 207 27.74 10.52 -23.06
CA THR A 207 26.80 9.69 -23.83
C THR A 207 25.63 9.30 -22.93
N LEU A 208 25.93 8.81 -21.74
CA LEU A 208 24.90 8.42 -20.78
C LEU A 208 24.07 9.61 -20.29
N HIS A 209 24.69 10.80 -20.16
CA HIS A 209 23.99 12.03 -19.82
C HIS A 209 22.96 12.40 -20.88
N LYS A 210 23.32 12.30 -22.18
CA LYS A 210 22.42 12.57 -23.29
C LYS A 210 21.23 11.60 -23.29
N GLU A 211 21.50 10.31 -23.19
CA GLU A 211 20.48 9.25 -23.19
C GLU A 211 19.50 9.39 -22.02
N LEU A 212 20.01 9.57 -20.79
CA LEU A 212 19.16 9.81 -19.62
C LEU A 212 18.35 11.11 -19.75
N GLY A 213 18.91 12.13 -20.41
CA GLY A 213 18.26 13.41 -20.67
C GLY A 213 17.09 13.28 -21.62
N ASP A 214 17.25 12.54 -22.72
CA ASP A 214 16.18 12.29 -23.68
C ASP A 214 15.10 11.39 -23.09
N TYR A 215 15.48 10.38 -22.31
CA TYR A 215 14.54 9.57 -21.55
C TYR A 215 13.73 10.39 -20.54
N TYR A 216 14.36 11.31 -19.80
CA TYR A 216 13.68 12.23 -18.89
C TYR A 216 12.63 13.08 -19.61
N LYS A 217 12.96 13.65 -20.78
CA LYS A 217 12.03 14.45 -21.58
C LYS A 217 10.84 13.61 -22.04
N HIS A 218 11.09 12.40 -22.53
CA HIS A 218 10.03 11.48 -22.98
C HIS A 218 9.10 11.12 -21.80
N LEU A 219 9.66 10.80 -20.64
CA LEU A 219 8.90 10.49 -19.43
C LEU A 219 7.99 11.66 -19.01
N VAL A 220 8.49 12.90 -19.04
CA VAL A 220 7.70 14.11 -18.76
C VAL A 220 6.56 14.27 -19.78
N GLN A 221 6.84 14.12 -21.08
CA GLN A 221 5.81 14.23 -22.12
C GLN A 221 4.72 13.17 -21.95
N LYS A 222 5.11 11.92 -21.65
CA LYS A 222 4.18 10.83 -21.33
C LYS A 222 3.32 11.19 -20.12
N LEU A 223 3.93 11.72 -19.05
CA LEU A 223 3.24 12.16 -17.83
C LEU A 223 2.32 13.39 -18.02
N VAL A 224 2.45 14.12 -19.11
CA VAL A 224 1.55 15.25 -19.43
C VAL A 224 0.42 14.82 -20.37
N LYS A 225 0.72 13.96 -21.36
CA LYS A 225 -0.17 13.70 -22.50
C LYS A 225 -0.87 12.33 -22.48
N SER A 226 -0.47 11.37 -21.64
CA SER A 226 -1.01 10.01 -21.77
C SER A 226 -2.50 9.90 -21.46
N PRO A 227 -3.25 8.97 -22.12
CA PRO A 227 -4.64 8.65 -21.77
C PRO A 227 -4.84 8.27 -20.30
N SER A 228 -3.81 7.74 -19.64
CA SER A 228 -3.86 7.41 -18.21
C SER A 228 -4.12 8.63 -17.33
N HIS A 229 -3.64 9.83 -17.70
CA HIS A 229 -3.90 11.08 -16.95
C HIS A 229 -5.37 11.48 -16.98
N LYS A 230 -6.01 11.32 -18.14
CA LYS A 230 -7.44 11.60 -18.30
C LYS A 230 -8.27 10.62 -17.45
N LYS A 231 -7.87 9.35 -17.42
CA LYS A 231 -8.46 8.33 -16.54
C LYS A 231 -8.25 8.66 -15.07
N LEU A 232 -7.04 9.03 -14.65
CA LEU A 232 -6.73 9.45 -13.28
C LEU A 232 -7.60 10.63 -12.85
N ALA A 233 -7.75 11.64 -13.70
CA ALA A 233 -8.59 12.81 -13.42
C ALA A 233 -10.07 12.43 -13.25
N ARG A 234 -10.60 11.52 -14.07
CA ARG A 234 -11.97 11.02 -13.92
C ARG A 234 -12.17 10.18 -12.66
N LEU A 235 -11.27 9.25 -12.39
CA LEU A 235 -11.30 8.45 -11.18
C LEU A 235 -11.23 9.33 -9.93
N ALA A 236 -10.48 10.43 -9.97
CA ALA A 236 -10.45 11.40 -8.87
C ALA A 236 -11.82 12.06 -8.63
N ILE A 237 -12.56 12.40 -9.69
CA ILE A 237 -13.90 12.99 -9.58
C ILE A 237 -14.90 11.95 -9.04
N ILE A 238 -14.88 10.75 -9.61
CA ILE A 238 -15.72 9.62 -9.15
C ILE A 238 -15.45 9.33 -7.68
N TYR A 239 -14.17 9.25 -7.29
CA TYR A 239 -13.78 9.03 -5.89
C TYR A 239 -14.26 10.16 -4.97
N ARG A 240 -14.17 11.42 -5.40
CA ARG A 240 -14.73 12.56 -4.65
C ARG A 240 -16.22 12.37 -4.41
N ASP A 241 -16.99 11.99 -5.43
CA ASP A 241 -18.44 11.83 -5.32
C ASP A 241 -18.80 10.65 -4.41
N ILE A 242 -18.06 9.54 -4.51
CA ILE A 242 -18.15 8.41 -3.57
C ILE A 242 -17.86 8.85 -2.14
N LYS A 243 -16.79 9.63 -1.92
CA LYS A 243 -16.40 10.11 -0.59
C LYS A 243 -17.45 11.03 0.01
N ILE A 244 -18.00 11.96 -0.77
CA ILE A 244 -19.09 12.85 -0.32
C ILE A 244 -20.30 12.02 0.11
N PHE A 245 -20.67 11.00 -0.68
CA PHE A 245 -21.75 10.09 -0.31
C PHE A 245 -21.47 9.35 1.02
N GLU A 246 -20.25 8.83 1.19
CA GLU A 246 -19.80 8.11 2.39
C GLU A 246 -19.57 8.99 3.63
N GLU A 247 -19.47 10.30 3.48
CA GLU A 247 -19.42 11.24 4.61
C GLU A 247 -20.83 11.53 5.15
N VAL A 248 -21.85 11.49 4.28
CA VAL A 248 -23.26 11.73 4.63
C VAL A 248 -23.96 10.45 5.15
N LYS A 249 -23.40 9.27 4.85
CA LYS A 249 -23.92 7.96 5.26
C LYS A 249 -22.86 7.16 6.01
N ASN A 250 -23.21 6.04 6.63
CA ASN A 250 -22.22 5.19 7.30
C ASN A 250 -21.24 4.58 6.29
N LYS A 251 -19.93 4.69 6.57
CA LYS A 251 -18.84 4.13 5.75
C LYS A 251 -18.89 2.60 5.75
N THR A 252 -18.58 1.98 4.60
CA THR A 252 -18.34 0.54 4.55
C THR A 252 -16.97 0.19 5.16
N ARG A 253 -16.79 -1.04 5.69
CA ARG A 253 -15.51 -1.51 6.27
C ARG A 253 -14.31 -1.33 5.33
N ILE A 254 -14.51 -1.54 4.03
CA ILE A 254 -13.51 -1.31 2.99
C ILE A 254 -13.16 0.18 2.81
N SER A 255 -14.08 1.09 3.11
CA SER A 255 -13.83 2.53 3.00
C SER A 255 -12.93 3.04 4.12
N TYR A 256 -12.99 2.43 5.31
CA TYR A 256 -12.00 2.65 6.36
C TYR A 256 -10.61 2.21 5.94
N TYR A 257 -10.52 1.24 5.03
CA TYR A 257 -9.25 0.74 4.52
C TYR A 257 -8.72 1.63 3.37
N ILE A 258 -9.45 1.70 2.25
CA ILE A 258 -8.90 2.25 1.01
C ILE A 258 -8.84 3.79 1.05
N ASN A 259 -9.77 4.45 1.75
CA ASN A 259 -9.81 5.91 1.76
C ASN A 259 -8.55 6.50 2.42
N PRO A 260 -8.10 6.06 3.61
CA PRO A 260 -6.83 6.52 4.18
C PRO A 260 -5.64 6.30 3.25
N LEU A 261 -5.54 5.14 2.58
CA LEU A 261 -4.45 4.91 1.64
C LEU A 261 -4.45 5.93 0.49
N ILE A 262 -5.62 6.22 -0.09
CA ILE A 262 -5.77 7.23 -1.15
C ILE A 262 -5.40 8.61 -0.61
N GLU A 263 -5.92 8.96 0.56
CA GLU A 263 -5.82 10.29 1.15
C GLU A 263 -4.38 10.67 1.54
N GLU A 264 -3.54 9.68 1.78
CA GLU A 264 -2.14 9.88 2.10
C GLU A 264 -1.22 9.97 0.87
N THR A 265 -1.75 9.72 -0.33
CA THR A 265 -0.97 9.86 -1.56
C THR A 265 -0.66 11.33 -1.88
N LEU A 266 0.47 11.57 -2.56
CA LEU A 266 0.87 12.89 -3.01
C LEU A 266 -0.17 13.48 -3.98
N VAL A 267 -0.65 12.67 -4.92
CA VAL A 267 -1.64 13.07 -5.93
C VAL A 267 -2.92 13.53 -5.25
N TYR A 268 -3.48 12.75 -4.33
CA TYR A 268 -4.71 13.15 -3.64
C TYR A 268 -4.53 14.48 -2.90
N ASN A 269 -3.41 14.64 -2.19
CA ASN A 269 -3.10 15.87 -1.45
C ASN A 269 -2.89 17.10 -2.35
N GLU A 270 -2.42 16.93 -3.58
CA GLU A 270 -2.39 18.04 -4.55
C GLU A 270 -3.76 18.31 -5.17
N LEU A 271 -4.58 17.27 -5.39
CA LEU A 271 -5.92 17.39 -5.96
C LEU A 271 -6.93 17.99 -4.99
N ILE A 272 -6.88 17.68 -3.70
CA ILE A 272 -7.79 18.26 -2.70
C ILE A 272 -7.66 19.78 -2.59
N LYS A 273 -6.45 20.31 -2.77
CA LYS A 273 -6.20 21.76 -2.87
C LYS A 273 -6.89 22.36 -4.09
N ALA A 274 -7.03 21.61 -5.18
CA ALA A 274 -7.73 22.04 -6.37
C ALA A 274 -9.26 21.97 -6.20
N TYR A 275 -9.77 20.97 -5.47
CA TYR A 275 -11.19 20.86 -5.11
C TYR A 275 -11.66 22.02 -4.22
N ASN A 276 -10.85 22.41 -3.23
CA ASN A 276 -11.22 23.43 -2.24
C ASN A 276 -11.19 24.87 -2.78
N LYS A 277 -10.68 25.10 -3.99
CA LYS A 277 -10.83 26.40 -4.65
C LYS A 277 -12.30 26.56 -5.03
N LYS A 278 -12.97 27.65 -4.61
CA LYS A 278 -14.35 28.01 -4.97
C LYS A 278 -14.50 28.10 -6.50
N LYS A 279 -14.68 26.96 -7.16
CA LYS A 279 -14.82 26.83 -8.62
C LYS A 279 -16.22 26.36 -8.96
N ARG A 280 -16.72 26.80 -10.11
CA ARG A 280 -17.95 26.25 -10.68
C ARG A 280 -17.77 24.76 -10.97
N TRP A 281 -18.82 23.95 -10.82
CA TRP A 281 -18.76 22.50 -10.98
C TRP A 281 -18.14 22.08 -12.34
N ASN A 282 -18.43 22.84 -13.40
CA ASN A 282 -17.91 22.62 -14.76
C ASN A 282 -16.40 22.89 -14.93
N GLU A 283 -15.76 23.58 -13.96
CA GLU A 283 -14.33 23.91 -13.99
C GLU A 283 -13.47 22.92 -13.20
N ILE A 284 -14.10 22.01 -12.46
CA ILE A 284 -13.40 21.07 -11.57
C ILE A 284 -12.57 20.09 -12.40
N GLN A 285 -13.15 19.47 -13.43
CA GLN A 285 -12.44 18.50 -14.26
C GLN A 285 -11.21 19.11 -14.98
N PRO A 286 -11.32 20.25 -15.70
CA PRO A 286 -10.15 20.94 -16.25
C PRO A 286 -9.11 21.30 -15.17
N SER A 287 -9.56 21.72 -13.98
CA SER A 287 -8.65 22.04 -12.88
C SER A 287 -7.84 20.84 -12.40
N ILE A 288 -8.47 19.67 -12.25
CA ILE A 288 -7.79 18.43 -11.85
C ILE A 288 -6.78 18.01 -12.91
N GLN A 289 -7.19 18.02 -14.18
CA GLN A 289 -6.30 17.68 -15.30
C GLN A 289 -5.07 18.60 -15.31
N ASN A 290 -5.28 19.92 -15.17
CA ASN A 290 -4.19 20.89 -15.09
C ASN A 290 -3.29 20.65 -13.88
N THR A 291 -3.83 20.32 -12.72
CA THR A 291 -3.03 19.98 -11.52
C THR A 291 -2.14 18.78 -11.80
N ILE A 292 -2.70 17.67 -12.32
CA ILE A 292 -1.95 16.46 -12.68
C ILE A 292 -0.86 16.80 -13.70
N SER A 293 -1.18 17.45 -14.81
CA SER A 293 -0.17 17.85 -15.80
C SER A 293 0.92 18.75 -15.20
N SER A 294 0.57 19.66 -14.29
CA SER A 294 1.54 20.53 -13.63
C SER A 294 2.48 19.78 -12.68
N MET A 295 2.03 18.68 -12.07
CA MET A 295 2.88 17.84 -11.22
C MET A 295 3.98 17.16 -12.05
N ALA A 296 3.65 16.73 -13.27
CA ALA A 296 4.61 16.15 -14.21
C ALA A 296 5.68 17.17 -14.66
N LEU A 297 5.28 18.42 -14.89
CA LEU A 297 6.17 19.49 -15.35
C LEU A 297 7.08 20.05 -14.25
N LYS A 298 6.65 20.00 -12.98
CA LYS A 298 7.40 20.55 -11.85
C LYS A 298 8.29 19.49 -11.22
N ASP A 299 9.51 19.89 -10.85
CA ASP A 299 10.39 19.08 -10.00
C ASP A 299 10.42 19.68 -8.61
N LYS A 300 9.55 19.17 -7.74
CA LYS A 300 9.47 19.63 -6.36
C LYS A 300 10.22 18.64 -5.47
N SER A 301 11.23 19.14 -4.76
CA SER A 301 12.05 18.33 -3.84
C SER A 301 11.22 17.63 -2.76
N TYR A 302 10.10 18.24 -2.33
CA TYR A 302 9.22 17.65 -1.33
C TYR A 302 8.49 16.38 -1.81
N TYR A 303 8.38 16.12 -3.12
CA TYR A 303 7.77 14.89 -3.61
C TYR A 303 8.53 13.65 -3.12
N VAL A 304 9.86 13.71 -3.13
CA VAL A 304 10.71 12.65 -2.57
C VAL A 304 10.45 12.50 -1.07
N GLY A 305 10.21 13.60 -0.36
CA GLY A 305 9.78 13.58 1.04
C GLY A 305 8.45 12.86 1.27
N TYR A 306 7.47 12.97 0.37
CA TYR A 306 6.23 12.19 0.44
C TYR A 306 6.49 10.69 0.26
N PHE A 307 7.36 10.31 -0.67
CA PHE A 307 7.67 8.90 -0.92
C PHE A 307 8.61 8.28 0.12
N ASN A 308 9.44 9.10 0.77
CA ASN A 308 10.28 8.66 1.88
C ASN A 308 9.47 8.41 3.15
N LYS A 309 8.36 9.13 3.31
CA LYS A 309 7.40 8.83 4.37
C LYS A 309 6.76 7.49 4.03
N ALA A 310 6.81 6.58 4.99
CA ALA A 310 5.80 5.56 5.09
C ALA A 310 4.42 6.23 4.93
N ILE A 311 3.59 5.81 3.96
CA ILE A 311 2.14 6.10 3.97
C ILE A 311 1.69 5.71 5.37
N LYS A 312 1.40 6.65 6.27
CA LYS A 312 1.58 6.56 7.73
C LYS A 312 1.49 5.12 8.26
N PHE A 313 2.58 4.36 8.10
CA PHE A 313 2.62 2.95 8.50
C PHE A 313 2.76 2.87 10.03
N GLU A 314 2.99 4.01 10.66
CA GLU A 314 3.14 4.22 12.10
C GLU A 314 2.45 5.54 12.47
N ASN A 315 2.04 5.66 13.74
CA ASN A 315 1.38 6.87 14.23
C ASN A 315 2.35 8.07 14.25
N LEU A 316 2.30 8.92 13.22
CA LEU A 316 3.19 10.10 13.15
C LEU A 316 2.92 11.12 14.27
N LYS A 317 1.71 11.13 14.83
CA LYS A 317 1.32 12.08 15.87
C LYS A 317 1.68 11.60 17.28
N GLY A 318 2.06 10.33 17.47
CA GLY A 318 2.10 9.73 18.80
C GLY A 318 0.73 9.12 19.14
N GLY A 319 0.70 7.87 19.58
CA GLY A 319 -0.49 7.29 20.22
C GLY A 319 -0.59 7.70 21.68
N GLN A 320 -1.73 7.50 22.33
CA GLN A 320 -1.93 7.90 23.74
C GLN A 320 -0.86 7.32 24.69
N VAL A 321 -0.43 6.06 24.49
CA VAL A 321 0.62 5.41 25.29
C VAL A 321 1.98 6.12 25.16
N THR A 322 2.18 6.94 24.13
CA THR A 322 3.41 7.72 23.95
C THR A 322 3.56 8.78 25.04
N TYR A 323 2.44 9.26 25.58
CA TYR A 323 2.41 10.40 26.48
C TYR A 323 2.39 10.00 27.96
N ILE A 324 2.39 8.71 28.27
CA ILE A 324 2.57 8.25 29.65
C ILE A 324 3.96 8.65 30.16
N GLY A 325 4.05 8.84 31.48
CA GLY A 325 5.26 9.33 32.11
C GLY A 325 6.44 8.36 32.01
N LYS A 326 7.64 8.87 32.34
CA LYS A 326 8.87 8.07 32.27
C LYS A 326 8.86 6.89 33.25
N THR A 327 8.25 7.08 34.41
CA THR A 327 8.15 6.06 35.46
C THR A 327 7.27 4.90 35.01
N GLU A 328 6.13 5.22 34.39
CA GLU A 328 5.17 4.27 33.83
C GLU A 328 5.80 3.47 32.68
N LYS A 329 6.52 4.14 31.77
CA LYS A 329 7.31 3.44 30.72
C LYS A 329 8.36 2.52 31.31
N ALA A 330 9.03 2.92 32.38
CA ALA A 330 10.03 2.08 33.04
C ALA A 330 9.37 0.88 33.72
N HIS A 331 8.21 1.07 34.35
CA HIS A 331 7.42 0.01 34.97
C HIS A 331 6.94 -1.01 33.93
N LEU A 332 6.36 -0.53 32.83
CA LEU A 332 5.96 -1.34 31.68
C LEU A 332 7.13 -2.17 31.16
N ALA A 333 8.26 -1.52 30.87
CA ALA A 333 9.46 -2.21 30.36
C ALA A 333 9.99 -3.27 31.34
N TYR A 334 9.87 -3.04 32.64
CA TYR A 334 10.31 -3.96 33.70
C TYR A 334 9.42 -5.21 33.80
N GLN A 335 8.13 -5.09 33.51
CA GLN A 335 7.20 -6.21 33.57
C GLN A 335 7.32 -7.20 32.39
N LEU A 336 7.88 -6.75 31.25
CA LEU A 336 8.02 -7.56 30.04
C LEU A 336 9.01 -8.72 30.25
N LYS A 337 8.66 -9.90 29.75
CA LYS A 337 9.49 -11.11 29.78
C LYS A 337 9.60 -11.74 28.38
N PRO A 338 10.67 -12.50 28.08
CA PRO A 338 10.81 -13.17 26.79
C PRO A 338 9.60 -14.04 26.48
N MET A 339 9.16 -14.03 25.23
CA MET A 339 7.95 -14.68 24.72
C MET A 339 6.62 -14.06 25.18
N ASP A 340 6.63 -12.87 25.77
CA ASP A 340 5.40 -12.10 25.91
C ASP A 340 4.83 -11.73 24.53
N ILE A 341 3.51 -11.85 24.39
CA ILE A 341 2.78 -11.43 23.20
C ILE A 341 2.23 -10.04 23.46
N VAL A 342 2.58 -9.11 22.58
CA VAL A 342 2.18 -7.71 22.69
C VAL A 342 1.13 -7.42 21.63
N PHE A 343 -0.06 -7.00 22.06
CA PHE A 343 -1.10 -6.45 21.19
C PHE A 343 -1.01 -4.94 21.18
N THR A 344 -1.22 -4.37 20.01
CA THR A 344 -1.26 -2.93 19.82
C THR A 344 -2.55 -2.54 19.11
N HIS A 345 -3.08 -1.38 19.46
CA HIS A 345 -4.12 -0.72 18.69
C HIS A 345 -3.80 0.76 18.53
N ASN A 346 -4.05 1.26 17.34
CA ASN A 346 -3.98 2.66 17.01
C ASN A 346 -5.16 3.02 16.13
N LYS A 347 -5.91 4.05 16.50
CA LYS A 347 -7.15 4.45 15.83
C LYS A 347 -6.93 4.83 14.36
N ASN A 348 -5.74 5.28 14.03
CA ASN A 348 -5.31 5.65 12.67
C ASN A 348 -4.56 4.51 11.97
N SER A 349 -4.42 3.35 12.60
CA SER A 349 -3.81 2.18 11.98
C SER A 349 -4.69 1.67 10.86
N PHE A 350 -4.05 1.41 9.73
CA PHE A 350 -4.67 0.72 8.63
C PHE A 350 -5.29 -0.63 9.02
N ASN A 351 -4.60 -1.38 9.89
CA ASN A 351 -4.95 -2.76 10.12
C ASN A 351 -6.36 -2.90 10.68
N ASN A 352 -6.88 -1.87 11.38
CA ASN A 352 -8.27 -1.76 11.84
C ASN A 352 -9.31 -2.07 10.77
N ALA A 353 -9.01 -1.78 9.51
CA ALA A 353 -9.96 -2.00 8.43
C ALA A 353 -9.91 -3.43 7.87
N VAL A 354 -8.91 -4.23 8.25
CA VAL A 354 -8.71 -5.61 7.80
C VAL A 354 -8.92 -6.62 8.94
N VAL A 355 -8.48 -6.31 10.17
CA VAL A 355 -8.73 -7.16 11.35
C VAL A 355 -10.21 -7.17 11.70
N ASP A 356 -10.70 -8.30 12.19
CA ASP A 356 -12.12 -8.57 12.50
C ASP A 356 -12.58 -8.04 13.86
N ARG A 357 -11.63 -7.58 14.67
CA ARG A 357 -11.80 -7.13 16.05
C ARG A 357 -10.78 -6.04 16.41
N PHE A 358 -10.92 -5.53 17.62
CA PHE A 358 -10.22 -4.37 18.15
C PHE A 358 -8.70 -4.35 17.93
N TRP A 359 -7.97 -5.42 18.26
CA TRP A 359 -6.50 -5.41 18.17
C TRP A 359 -6.01 -5.48 16.73
N ASP A 360 -5.26 -4.46 16.32
CA ASP A 360 -4.90 -4.24 14.93
C ASP A 360 -3.58 -4.92 14.52
N ASN A 361 -2.74 -5.23 15.50
CA ASN A 361 -1.46 -5.87 15.28
C ASN A 361 -1.03 -6.61 16.55
N VAL A 362 -0.12 -7.56 16.34
CA VAL A 362 0.44 -8.36 17.42
C VAL A 362 1.91 -8.65 17.11
N GLY A 363 2.71 -8.83 18.14
CA GLY A 363 4.09 -9.22 18.01
C GLY A 363 4.63 -9.90 19.27
N ILE A 364 5.93 -10.17 19.27
CA ILE A 364 6.60 -10.97 20.28
C ILE A 364 7.73 -10.16 20.90
N TRP A 365 7.75 -10.10 22.22
CA TRP A 365 8.87 -9.57 22.97
C TRP A 365 9.95 -10.65 23.15
N ILE A 366 11.16 -10.39 22.70
CA ILE A 366 12.27 -11.37 22.78
C ILE A 366 13.13 -11.23 24.04
N GLY A 367 12.88 -10.21 24.86
CA GLY A 367 13.68 -9.92 26.05
C GLY A 367 14.80 -8.91 25.81
N SER A 368 15.37 -8.45 26.92
CA SER A 368 16.62 -7.70 26.99
C SER A 368 17.82 -8.56 26.61
N TRP A 369 18.97 -7.91 26.38
CA TRP A 369 20.21 -8.64 26.10
C TRP A 369 20.62 -9.57 27.24
N ASP A 370 20.42 -9.16 28.50
CA ASP A 370 20.78 -9.98 29.66
C ASP A 370 19.90 -11.24 29.75
N GLU A 371 18.61 -11.13 29.41
CA GLU A 371 17.71 -12.27 29.32
C GLU A 371 18.11 -13.20 28.16
N ILE A 372 18.45 -12.66 27.00
CA ILE A 372 18.99 -13.43 25.86
C ILE A 372 20.26 -14.21 26.26
N VAL A 373 21.15 -13.61 27.07
CA VAL A 373 22.35 -14.28 27.60
C VAL A 373 21.97 -15.39 28.59
N LYS A 374 21.06 -15.12 29.54
CA LYS A 374 20.56 -16.12 30.51
C LYS A 374 19.87 -17.30 29.81
N LEU A 375 19.21 -17.03 28.69
CA LEU A 375 18.60 -18.05 27.83
C LEU A 375 19.61 -18.81 26.96
N GLY A 376 20.92 -18.55 27.08
CA GLY A 376 21.96 -19.23 26.30
C GLY A 376 21.97 -18.88 24.81
N LEU A 377 21.17 -17.90 24.38
CA LEU A 377 20.96 -17.55 22.97
C LEU A 377 21.98 -16.54 22.44
N SER A 378 22.84 -15.98 23.28
CA SER A 378 23.82 -14.93 22.92
C SER A 378 24.78 -15.30 21.79
N LYS A 379 25.02 -16.60 21.57
CA LYS A 379 25.86 -17.13 20.49
C LYS A 379 25.07 -17.65 19.29
N HIS A 380 23.74 -17.64 19.32
CA HIS A 380 22.92 -18.16 18.24
C HIS A 380 23.08 -17.29 16.97
N PRO A 381 23.27 -17.86 15.76
CA PRO A 381 23.53 -17.06 14.55
C PRO A 381 22.47 -15.99 14.26
N LEU A 382 21.20 -16.32 14.48
CA LEU A 382 20.10 -15.37 14.29
C LEU A 382 20.10 -14.22 15.31
N VAL A 383 20.60 -14.45 16.53
CA VAL A 383 20.71 -13.43 17.58
C VAL A 383 21.92 -12.54 17.33
N ILE A 384 23.07 -13.14 16.98
CA ILE A 384 24.31 -12.39 16.69
C ILE A 384 24.08 -11.34 15.59
N LYS A 385 23.28 -11.68 14.57
CA LYS A 385 22.92 -10.76 13.48
C LYS A 385 22.30 -9.45 13.98
N TYR A 386 21.58 -9.48 15.10
CA TYR A 386 20.90 -8.33 15.70
C TYR A 386 21.51 -7.91 17.05
N ARG A 387 22.69 -8.43 17.42
CA ARG A 387 23.29 -8.18 18.75
C ARG A 387 23.46 -6.70 19.03
N LYS A 388 24.02 -5.94 18.08
CA LYS A 388 24.26 -4.51 18.26
C LYS A 388 22.94 -3.76 18.45
N GLU A 389 21.92 -4.14 17.69
CA GLU A 389 20.58 -3.57 17.73
C GLU A 389 19.87 -3.83 19.05
N ILE A 390 19.90 -5.07 19.53
CA ILE A 390 19.30 -5.46 20.82
C ILE A 390 20.02 -4.73 21.98
N GLN A 391 21.36 -4.70 21.97
CA GLN A 391 22.15 -4.08 23.03
C GLN A 391 22.03 -2.56 23.07
N SER A 392 22.16 -1.88 21.92
CA SER A 392 22.32 -0.42 21.88
C SER A 392 21.03 0.34 21.60
N LYS A 393 20.08 -0.28 20.88
CA LYS A 393 18.85 0.38 20.40
C LYS A 393 17.59 -0.16 21.05
N LYS A 394 17.73 -1.11 22.00
CA LYS A 394 16.61 -1.79 22.68
C LYS A 394 15.59 -2.35 21.67
N LEU A 395 16.06 -2.87 20.53
CA LEU A 395 15.19 -3.51 19.55
C LEU A 395 14.86 -4.91 20.05
N ASN A 396 13.74 -5.04 20.76
CA ASN A 396 13.35 -6.29 21.44
C ASN A 396 11.92 -6.73 21.09
N PHE A 397 11.25 -6.02 20.18
CA PHE A 397 9.89 -6.30 19.76
C PHE A 397 9.86 -6.76 18.30
N ILE A 398 9.65 -8.06 18.07
CA ILE A 398 9.47 -8.58 16.71
C ILE A 398 8.00 -8.44 16.36
N THR A 399 7.73 -7.68 15.31
CA THR A 399 6.37 -7.45 14.84
C THR A 399 6.34 -7.38 13.33
N THR A 400 5.13 -7.52 12.83
CA THR A 400 4.86 -7.44 11.42
C THR A 400 4.62 -5.99 11.02
N THR A 401 5.25 -5.60 9.91
CA THR A 401 4.98 -4.33 9.23
C THR A 401 4.59 -4.64 7.80
N ARG A 402 4.03 -3.67 7.08
CA ARG A 402 3.78 -3.85 5.63
C ARG A 402 5.05 -4.12 4.83
N GLU A 403 6.19 -3.61 5.30
CA GLU A 403 7.51 -3.86 4.71
C GLU A 403 8.03 -5.28 5.01
N GLY A 404 7.28 -6.05 5.81
CA GLY A 404 7.65 -7.38 6.28
C GLY A 404 7.92 -7.43 7.78
N ILE A 405 8.44 -8.56 8.23
CA ILE A 405 8.74 -8.81 9.65
C ILE A 405 10.00 -8.05 10.07
N LYS A 406 9.90 -7.29 11.15
CA LYS A 406 10.99 -6.45 11.67
C LYS A 406 11.14 -6.59 13.17
N ILE A 407 12.34 -6.30 13.64
CA ILE A 407 12.61 -6.03 15.04
C ILE A 407 12.57 -4.51 15.28
N LYS A 408 11.73 -4.08 16.22
CA LYS A 408 11.50 -2.67 16.57
C LYS A 408 11.85 -2.39 18.02
N SER A 409 12.04 -1.11 18.33
CA SER A 409 12.27 -0.64 19.69
C SER A 409 11.00 -0.70 20.51
N ILE A 410 11.15 -0.71 21.83
CA ILE A 410 10.03 -0.56 22.76
C ILE A 410 9.27 0.76 22.53
N ASP A 411 9.91 1.82 22.03
CA ASP A 411 9.23 3.08 21.71
C ASP A 411 8.15 2.90 20.62
N SER A 412 8.32 1.93 19.73
CA SER A 412 7.27 1.60 18.74
C SER A 412 6.04 0.95 19.37
N MET A 413 6.20 0.26 20.50
CA MET A 413 5.08 -0.24 21.32
C MET A 413 4.38 0.91 22.05
N TYR A 414 5.13 1.92 22.50
CA TYR A 414 4.53 3.11 23.11
C TYR A 414 3.80 3.99 22.09
N ASN A 415 4.15 3.90 20.80
CA ASN A 415 3.54 4.71 19.75
C ASN A 415 2.14 4.22 19.31
N GLN A 416 1.30 3.85 20.27
CA GLN A 416 -0.02 3.23 20.09
C GLN A 416 -1.04 3.90 21.02
N ASP A 417 -2.32 3.84 20.65
CA ASP A 417 -3.39 4.37 21.51
C ASP A 417 -3.71 3.40 22.65
N ASP A 418 -3.65 2.10 22.36
CA ASP A 418 -3.87 1.04 23.32
C ASP A 418 -2.79 -0.05 23.18
N LEU A 419 -2.49 -0.68 24.31
CA LEU A 419 -1.46 -1.71 24.42
C LEU A 419 -1.96 -2.78 25.38
N ALA A 420 -1.79 -4.05 25.02
CA ALA A 420 -1.93 -5.14 25.98
C ALA A 420 -0.77 -6.10 25.86
N VAL A 421 -0.39 -6.71 26.97
CA VAL A 421 0.60 -7.79 26.98
C VAL A 421 -0.03 -9.01 27.61
N ILE A 422 0.08 -10.13 26.94
CA ILE A 422 -0.33 -11.43 27.47
C ILE A 422 0.90 -12.34 27.56
N ARG A 423 0.85 -13.27 28.50
CA ARG A 423 1.92 -14.23 28.75
C ARG A 423 1.36 -15.63 28.86
N LYS A 424 2.07 -16.61 28.29
CA LYS A 424 1.69 -18.02 28.46
C LYS A 424 1.97 -18.44 29.91
N ARG A 425 1.00 -19.09 30.58
CA ARG A 425 1.14 -19.50 32.00
C ARG A 425 2.28 -20.47 32.25
N LYS A 426 2.47 -21.43 31.33
CA LYS A 426 3.49 -22.48 31.42
C LYS A 426 4.27 -22.54 30.11
N LEU A 427 5.52 -22.10 30.15
CA LEU A 427 6.46 -22.20 29.04
C LEU A 427 7.78 -22.74 29.61
N SER A 428 8.21 -23.90 29.12
CA SER A 428 9.50 -24.47 29.49
C SER A 428 10.66 -23.63 28.92
N TYR A 429 11.85 -23.82 29.46
CA TYR A 429 13.07 -23.19 28.92
C TYR A 429 13.28 -23.53 27.44
N GLN A 430 13.06 -24.80 27.06
CA GLN A 430 13.21 -25.25 25.67
C GLN A 430 12.18 -24.60 24.74
N GLU A 431 10.90 -24.54 25.14
CA GLU A 431 9.87 -23.85 24.35
C GLU A 431 10.15 -22.34 24.24
N THR A 432 10.65 -21.71 25.30
CA THR A 432 11.02 -20.28 25.30
C THR A 432 12.13 -20.01 24.29
N THR A 433 13.22 -20.78 24.36
CA THR A 433 14.38 -20.61 23.49
C THR A 433 14.03 -20.92 22.02
N GLN A 434 13.27 -21.99 21.78
CA GLN A 434 12.80 -22.35 20.45
C GLN A 434 11.88 -21.28 19.86
N GLY A 435 10.93 -20.76 20.63
CA GLY A 435 10.00 -19.72 20.18
C GLY A 435 10.69 -18.43 19.77
N ILE A 436 11.70 -17.98 20.55
CA ILE A 436 12.51 -16.80 20.20
C ILE A 436 13.28 -17.04 18.90
N VAL A 437 13.90 -18.22 18.75
CA VAL A 437 14.65 -18.57 17.54
C VAL A 437 13.73 -18.59 16.31
N LEU A 438 12.52 -19.15 16.43
CA LEU A 438 11.52 -19.14 15.37
C LEU A 438 11.10 -17.72 15.01
N ALA A 439 10.74 -16.88 16.00
CA ALA A 439 10.38 -15.48 15.76
C ALA A 439 11.49 -14.71 15.03
N LEU A 440 12.75 -14.90 15.42
CA LEU A 440 13.92 -14.29 14.77
C LEU A 440 14.13 -14.81 13.33
N SER A 441 13.79 -16.07 13.05
CA SER A 441 13.95 -16.69 11.73
C SER A 441 13.03 -16.08 10.67
N TYR A 442 11.95 -15.43 11.09
CA TYR A 442 10.99 -14.78 10.22
C TYR A 442 11.38 -13.34 9.86
N ILE A 443 12.34 -12.72 10.55
CA ILE A 443 12.74 -11.33 10.27
C ILE A 443 13.22 -11.19 8.82
N GLY A 444 12.65 -10.21 8.11
CA GLY A 444 12.92 -9.94 6.70
C GLY A 444 12.02 -10.68 5.72
N ARG A 445 11.15 -11.60 6.17
CA ARG A 445 10.12 -12.15 5.30
C ARG A 445 9.09 -11.06 4.94
N PRO A 446 8.60 -11.03 3.69
CA PRO A 446 7.58 -10.07 3.28
C PRO A 446 6.28 -10.26 4.06
N TYR A 447 5.49 -9.18 4.16
CA TYR A 447 4.17 -9.26 4.75
C TYR A 447 3.22 -10.05 3.86
N ASP A 448 2.38 -10.87 4.49
CA ASP A 448 1.28 -11.50 3.80
C ASP A 448 0.00 -10.66 3.85
N TYR A 449 -0.30 -9.99 2.75
CA TYR A 449 -1.51 -9.20 2.58
C TYR A 449 -2.79 -10.04 2.43
N LYS A 450 -2.66 -11.35 2.17
CA LYS A 450 -3.81 -12.27 2.08
C LYS A 450 -4.13 -12.96 3.40
N MET A 451 -3.19 -12.99 4.33
CA MET A 451 -3.27 -13.71 5.61
C MET A 451 -3.52 -15.21 5.42
N ASP A 452 -2.96 -15.77 4.34
CA ASP A 452 -3.00 -17.17 3.98
C ASP A 452 -2.10 -18.00 4.93
N PRO A 453 -2.68 -18.83 5.81
CA PRO A 453 -1.92 -19.62 6.76
C PRO A 453 -1.04 -20.69 6.10
N SER A 454 -1.25 -21.01 4.81
CA SER A 454 -0.50 -22.05 4.11
C SER A 454 0.81 -21.56 3.48
N ASP A 455 0.96 -20.25 3.25
CA ASP A 455 2.17 -19.67 2.64
C ASP A 455 3.09 -19.07 3.70
N ILE A 456 4.04 -19.85 4.20
CA ILE A 456 5.05 -19.34 5.14
C ILE A 456 6.13 -18.47 4.46
N SER A 457 6.18 -18.36 3.13
CA SER A 457 7.15 -17.49 2.45
C SER A 457 6.91 -16.01 2.76
N ARG A 458 5.70 -15.70 3.23
CA ARG A 458 5.24 -14.40 3.71
C ARG A 458 4.57 -14.62 5.06
N ILE A 459 4.58 -13.62 5.93
CA ILE A 459 4.06 -13.80 7.29
C ILE A 459 3.13 -12.64 7.61
N SER A 460 1.91 -12.97 8.06
CA SER A 460 0.96 -11.99 8.60
C SER A 460 1.17 -11.80 10.11
N PHE A 461 0.55 -10.77 10.70
CA PHE A 461 0.77 -10.40 12.10
C PHE A 461 0.46 -11.52 13.09
N ALA A 462 -0.65 -12.23 12.91
CA ALA A 462 -1.05 -13.31 13.79
C ALA A 462 -0.25 -14.59 13.50
N GLN A 463 0.15 -14.81 12.24
CA GLN A 463 0.97 -15.95 11.86
C GLN A 463 2.33 -15.92 12.56
N LEU A 464 2.94 -14.74 12.70
CA LEU A 464 4.18 -14.59 13.46
C LEU A 464 4.06 -15.19 14.87
N VAL A 465 2.94 -14.94 15.56
CA VAL A 465 2.65 -15.54 16.87
C VAL A 465 2.45 -17.04 16.72
N PHE A 466 1.61 -17.47 15.78
CA PHE A 466 1.27 -18.90 15.64
C PHE A 466 2.51 -19.76 15.42
N GLU A 467 3.39 -19.31 14.52
CA GLU A 467 4.62 -19.99 14.15
C GLU A 467 5.69 -19.92 15.24
N SER A 468 5.61 -18.96 16.17
CA SER A 468 6.57 -18.85 17.28
C SER A 468 6.14 -19.64 18.52
N PHE A 469 4.92 -20.17 18.53
CA PHE A 469 4.39 -21.07 19.56
C PHE A 469 3.96 -22.40 18.92
N PRO A 470 4.90 -23.19 18.36
CA PRO A 470 4.60 -24.42 17.62
C PRO A 470 3.93 -25.51 18.47
N GLN A 471 4.07 -25.44 19.79
CA GLN A 471 3.43 -26.36 20.74
C GLN A 471 1.91 -26.11 20.88
N ILE A 472 1.42 -24.95 20.43
CA ILE A 472 0.00 -24.59 20.53
C ILE A 472 -0.68 -24.91 19.20
N LYS A 473 -1.77 -25.68 19.28
CA LYS A 473 -2.66 -25.88 18.12
C LYS A 473 -3.63 -24.72 18.05
N TRP A 474 -3.30 -23.75 17.20
CA TRP A 474 -4.09 -22.55 17.02
C TRP A 474 -5.34 -22.81 16.17
N ASP A 475 -6.46 -22.23 16.59
CA ASP A 475 -7.68 -22.24 15.80
C ASP A 475 -7.53 -21.28 14.62
N LYS A 476 -7.83 -21.77 13.42
CA LYS A 476 -7.89 -20.93 12.22
C LYS A 476 -9.18 -20.10 12.23
N SER A 477 -9.11 -18.92 11.65
CA SER A 477 -10.28 -18.08 11.36
C SER A 477 -10.65 -18.21 9.88
N TYR A 478 -11.82 -17.71 9.50
CA TYR A 478 -12.20 -17.56 8.10
C TYR A 478 -12.37 -16.09 7.79
N ALA A 479 -11.55 -15.57 6.87
CA ALA A 479 -11.72 -14.23 6.32
C ALA A 479 -12.01 -14.37 4.83
N TYR A 480 -13.10 -13.73 4.36
CA TYR A 480 -13.45 -13.69 2.93
C TYR A 480 -13.48 -15.05 2.22
N LYS A 481 -14.01 -16.09 2.90
CA LYS A 481 -14.10 -17.49 2.44
C LYS A 481 -12.77 -18.24 2.33
N GLN A 482 -11.67 -17.68 2.83
CA GLN A 482 -10.38 -18.35 2.95
C GLN A 482 -10.05 -18.57 4.44
N GLU A 483 -9.31 -19.64 4.75
CA GLU A 483 -8.68 -19.76 6.07
C GLU A 483 -7.72 -18.58 6.28
N ALA A 484 -7.79 -17.95 7.45
CA ALA A 484 -6.94 -16.84 7.83
C ALA A 484 -6.50 -16.97 9.28
N VAL A 485 -5.44 -16.25 9.65
CA VAL A 485 -5.02 -16.10 11.06
C VAL A 485 -5.36 -14.69 11.54
N SER A 486 -5.93 -14.60 12.74
CA SER A 486 -6.38 -13.33 13.33
C SER A 486 -5.80 -13.15 14.74
N PRO A 487 -5.45 -11.91 15.16
CA PRO A 487 -5.03 -11.63 16.53
C PRO A 487 -6.13 -12.00 17.52
N TYR A 488 -7.40 -11.90 17.12
CA TYR A 488 -8.54 -12.28 17.95
C TYR A 488 -8.47 -13.74 18.39
N LYS A 489 -7.98 -14.64 17.55
CA LYS A 489 -7.78 -16.07 17.91
C LYS A 489 -6.78 -16.25 19.04
N VAL A 490 -5.78 -15.39 19.11
CA VAL A 490 -4.85 -15.36 20.25
C VAL A 490 -5.57 -14.90 21.52
N THR A 491 -6.40 -13.86 21.42
CA THR A 491 -7.16 -13.34 22.58
C THR A 491 -8.15 -14.35 23.16
N GLN A 492 -8.72 -15.24 22.33
CA GLN A 492 -9.63 -16.31 22.78
C GLN A 492 -8.93 -17.37 23.67
N ARG A 493 -7.59 -17.39 23.67
CA ARG A 493 -6.76 -18.26 24.52
C ARG A 493 -6.25 -17.55 25.79
N THR A 494 -6.75 -16.36 26.10
CA THR A 494 -6.37 -15.56 27.28
C THR A 494 -7.52 -15.49 28.29
N GLY A 495 -7.21 -15.64 29.58
CA GLY A 495 -8.16 -15.57 30.69
C GLY A 495 -7.70 -16.37 31.91
N GLU A 496 -8.46 -16.33 33.00
CA GLU A 496 -8.12 -16.98 34.28
C GLU A 496 -7.77 -18.46 34.14
N ASP A 497 -8.62 -19.24 33.47
CA ASP A 497 -8.41 -20.68 33.25
C ASP A 497 -7.88 -21.03 31.85
N LYS A 498 -7.24 -20.08 31.18
CA LYS A 498 -6.74 -20.26 29.81
C LYS A 498 -5.21 -20.39 29.76
N GLU A 499 -4.71 -20.74 28.57
CA GLU A 499 -3.28 -20.96 28.33
C GLU A 499 -2.44 -19.69 28.54
N PHE A 500 -3.05 -18.53 28.28
CA PHE A 500 -2.45 -17.21 28.47
C PHE A 500 -3.20 -16.42 29.53
N PHE A 501 -2.49 -15.46 30.13
CA PHE A 501 -3.01 -14.50 31.07
C PHE A 501 -2.57 -13.10 30.71
N THR A 502 -3.38 -12.11 31.06
CA THR A 502 -3.10 -10.70 30.82
C THR A 502 -2.10 -10.19 31.86
N VAL A 503 -0.98 -9.64 31.40
CA VAL A 503 0.08 -9.08 32.24
C VAL A 503 -0.19 -7.61 32.52
N MET A 504 -0.58 -6.86 31.51
CA MET A 504 -0.88 -5.43 31.58
C MET A 504 -1.83 -5.04 30.45
N LEU A 505 -2.54 -3.94 30.66
CA LEU A 505 -3.48 -3.38 29.70
C LEU A 505 -3.49 -1.85 29.84
N TYR A 506 -3.31 -1.16 28.73
CA TYR A 506 -3.47 0.28 28.60
C TYR A 506 -4.61 0.57 27.62
N ARG A 507 -5.57 1.37 28.05
CA ARG A 507 -6.71 1.85 27.25
C ARG A 507 -6.65 3.36 27.15
N ASP A 508 -6.53 3.87 25.92
CA ASP A 508 -6.37 5.31 25.64
C ASP A 508 -5.26 5.96 26.48
N GLY A 509 -4.13 5.24 26.63
CA GLY A 509 -2.97 5.70 27.42
C GLY A 509 -3.13 5.60 28.94
N ILE A 510 -4.23 5.06 29.45
CA ILE A 510 -4.46 4.86 30.89
C ILE A 510 -4.28 3.38 31.22
N GLU A 511 -3.50 3.08 32.25
CA GLU A 511 -3.32 1.71 32.75
C GLU A 511 -4.60 1.21 33.42
N VAL A 512 -5.04 0.01 33.03
CA VAL A 512 -6.13 -0.70 33.68
C VAL A 512 -5.53 -1.51 34.83
N LEU A 513 -5.95 -1.23 36.06
CA LEU A 513 -5.34 -1.80 37.27
C LEU A 513 -6.10 -3.01 37.84
N GLU A 514 -7.39 -3.14 37.52
CA GLU A 514 -8.29 -4.16 38.07
C GLU A 514 -8.98 -4.94 36.95
N ASP A 515 -9.41 -6.15 37.26
CA ASP A 515 -10.16 -7.03 36.35
C ASP A 515 -9.51 -7.15 34.96
N LEU A 516 -8.18 -7.27 34.93
CA LEU A 516 -7.37 -7.21 33.71
C LEU A 516 -7.85 -8.19 32.63
N GLU A 517 -8.18 -9.42 33.02
CA GLU A 517 -8.62 -10.47 32.10
C GLU A 517 -9.99 -10.15 31.47
N ASP A 518 -10.93 -9.66 32.28
CA ASP A 518 -12.28 -9.32 31.85
C ASP A 518 -12.26 -8.07 30.96
N ASN A 519 -11.51 -7.04 31.34
CA ASN A 519 -11.28 -5.86 30.52
C ASN A 519 -10.61 -6.21 29.19
N PHE A 520 -9.54 -7.02 29.22
CA PHE A 520 -8.87 -7.46 28.00
C PHE A 520 -9.83 -8.23 27.08
N ARG A 521 -10.64 -9.16 27.62
CA ARG A 521 -11.62 -9.92 26.86
C ARG A 521 -12.70 -9.02 26.25
N GLN A 522 -13.24 -8.08 27.04
CA GLN A 522 -14.27 -7.16 26.58
C GLN A 522 -13.74 -6.28 25.44
N ILE A 523 -12.58 -5.65 25.62
CA ILE A 523 -11.93 -4.83 24.59
C ILE A 523 -11.65 -5.65 23.34
N SER A 524 -11.08 -6.86 23.50
CA SER A 524 -10.77 -7.75 22.37
C SER A 524 -11.99 -8.15 21.55
N SER A 525 -13.19 -8.09 22.12
CA SER A 525 -14.45 -8.42 21.43
C SER A 525 -15.05 -7.26 20.64
N LEU A 526 -14.59 -6.02 20.86
CA LEU A 526 -15.06 -4.82 20.16
C LEU A 526 -14.72 -4.91 18.66
N GLN A 527 -15.57 -4.28 17.85
CA GLN A 527 -15.41 -4.13 16.40
C GLN A 527 -14.75 -2.82 16.01
#